data_AF-A0AAD7EW71-F1
#
_entry.id   AF-A0AAD7EW71-F1
#
_cell.length_a   1.000
_cell.length_b   1.000
_cell.length_c   1.000
_cell.angle_alpha   90.00
_cell.angle_beta   90.00
_cell.angle_gamma   90.00
#
_symmetry.space_group_name_H-M   'P 1'
#
loop_
_entity.id
_entity.type
_entity.pdbx_description
1 polymer ?
#
loop_
_entity_poly.entity_id
_entity_poly.type
_entity_poly.pdbx_seq_one_letter_code
_entity_poly.pdbx_strand_id
1 'polypeptide(L)'
;MSTEKPAVTGYYRCTDILFNLHSLKFTYCRADALPPSYNSEPLRAMFSPKALIYPGHPFRVHTGLKEGEEDGIHTFLGTFPDGKSRHLFSSAQIDYLRYWLHAMQLTPEVLPVLSSKRLFVHSDLSAVSPAVHPTLKALRTELKRIKKAFIKGAGAEASLLAWRTALDHVRTLWTAHTGVWCALDFETWTENHSIVTEFGFSAVHWTEDEQKTDTGHFTVEEHRFHRNGRTYPNGKHVPEYREHYNAEFGTSVEVTKAALESTVGNLISGMHARGPVFLVFHDAHEDIKTLNRLGAPIDGAVDVGQLPPDTIPTQGIYIVDTTVLFGALIGDCKSKKGLRDVCAFLQIPTRYLHNAGNDAHYTLDALQAMASGRPLDA
;
A
#
# COMPACT_ATOMS: atom_id res chain seq x y z
N MET A 1 19.96 46.01 7.85
CA MET A 1 20.49 44.87 7.06
C MET A 1 19.56 43.69 7.29
N SER A 2 18.77 43.34 6.29
CA SER A 2 17.90 42.16 6.34
C SER A 2 18.78 40.92 6.42
N THR A 3 18.70 40.17 7.51
CA THR A 3 19.32 38.85 7.63
C THR A 3 18.49 37.88 6.79
N GLU A 4 18.74 37.82 5.49
CA GLU A 4 18.23 36.74 4.65
C GLU A 4 18.75 35.42 5.22
N LYS A 5 17.84 34.61 5.77
CA LYS A 5 18.18 33.23 6.13
C LYS A 5 18.59 32.52 4.84
N PRO A 6 19.74 31.82 4.80
CA PRO A 6 20.18 31.13 3.60
C PRO A 6 19.10 30.14 3.15
N ALA A 7 18.82 30.14 1.85
CA ALA A 7 17.88 29.19 1.25
C ALA A 7 18.39 27.77 1.50
N VAL A 8 17.61 26.95 2.19
CA VAL A 8 17.98 25.56 2.48
C VAL A 8 17.87 24.75 1.20
N THR A 9 19.00 24.28 0.68
CA THR A 9 19.07 23.40 -0.49
C THR A 9 19.31 21.95 -0.07
N GLY A 10 18.84 21.01 -0.87
CA GLY A 10 18.94 19.59 -0.55
C GLY A 10 18.29 18.72 -1.59
N TYR A 11 17.72 17.60 -1.15
CA TYR A 11 17.22 16.54 -2.01
C TYR A 11 15.88 15.99 -1.53
N TYR A 12 15.00 15.67 -2.47
CA TYR A 12 13.72 14.99 -2.23
C TYR A 12 13.78 13.57 -2.77
N ARG A 13 13.18 12.59 -2.09
CA ARG A 13 13.10 11.22 -2.63
C ARG A 13 12.28 11.21 -3.93
N CYS A 14 12.80 10.57 -4.97
CA CYS A 14 12.08 10.44 -6.24
C CYS A 14 10.69 9.82 -6.04
N THR A 15 10.53 8.86 -5.12
CA THR A 15 9.23 8.25 -4.83
C THR A 15 8.23 9.22 -4.21
N ASP A 16 8.67 10.13 -3.35
CA ASP A 16 7.79 11.17 -2.79
C ASP A 16 7.30 12.10 -3.90
N ILE A 17 8.17 12.43 -4.85
CA ILE A 17 7.85 13.29 -5.98
C ILE A 17 6.95 12.56 -7.01
N LEU A 18 7.25 11.29 -7.33
CA LEU A 18 6.51 10.53 -8.34
C LEU A 18 5.11 10.12 -7.86
N PHE A 19 4.96 9.77 -6.58
CA PHE A 19 3.73 9.19 -6.04
C PHE A 19 2.93 10.16 -5.18
N ASN A 20 3.55 11.12 -4.49
CA ASN A 20 2.86 11.92 -3.48
C ASN A 20 2.73 13.41 -3.83
N LEU A 21 3.42 13.89 -4.87
CA LEU A 21 3.47 15.31 -5.22
C LEU A 21 2.12 15.91 -5.65
N HIS A 22 1.23 15.09 -6.17
CA HIS A 22 -0.13 15.50 -6.53
C HIS A 22 -1.09 15.51 -5.33
N SER A 23 -0.72 14.88 -4.21
CA SER A 23 -1.51 14.90 -2.98
C SER A 23 -1.29 16.24 -2.25
N LEU A 24 -2.23 17.15 -2.45
CA LEU A 24 -2.20 18.55 -2.05
C LEU A 24 -2.01 18.80 -0.54
N LYS A 25 -2.39 17.84 0.31
CA LYS A 25 -2.42 18.00 1.77
C LYS A 25 -1.09 17.77 2.48
N PHE A 26 -0.08 17.19 1.83
CA PHE A 26 1.15 16.72 2.50
C PHE A 26 2.45 17.28 1.93
N THR A 27 2.37 18.10 0.88
CA THR A 27 3.50 18.36 -0.01
C THR A 27 4.01 19.80 0.04
N TYR A 28 3.12 20.78 0.28
CA TYR A 28 3.46 22.21 0.28
C TYR A 28 3.45 22.78 1.70
N CYS A 29 4.33 23.75 1.99
CA CYS A 29 4.45 24.38 3.32
C CYS A 29 3.14 25.01 3.85
N ARG A 30 2.16 25.24 2.97
CA ARG A 30 0.84 25.79 3.27
C ARG A 30 -0.21 25.18 2.33
N ALA A 31 -1.07 24.32 2.85
CA ALA A 31 -2.19 23.75 2.08
C ALA A 31 -3.24 24.82 1.72
N ASP A 32 -3.24 25.93 2.46
CA ASP A 32 -3.99 27.18 2.29
C ASP A 32 -3.38 28.14 1.27
N ALA A 33 -2.16 27.88 0.76
CA ALA A 33 -1.48 28.74 -0.20
C ALA A 33 -1.72 28.37 -1.68
N LEU A 34 -2.59 27.39 -1.94
CA LEU A 34 -2.94 27.01 -3.31
C LEU A 34 -4.27 27.66 -3.69
N PRO A 35 -4.36 28.31 -4.86
CA PRO A 35 -5.60 28.94 -5.29
C PRO A 35 -6.71 27.89 -5.43
N PRO A 36 -7.99 28.23 -5.20
CA PRO A 36 -9.12 27.31 -5.38
C PRO A 36 -9.21 26.67 -6.78
N SER A 37 -8.57 27.29 -7.77
CA SER A 37 -8.47 26.83 -9.16
C SER A 37 -7.25 25.92 -9.43
N TYR A 38 -6.52 25.50 -8.40
CA TYR A 38 -5.31 24.71 -8.56
C TYR A 38 -5.58 23.35 -9.22
N ASN A 39 -5.05 23.16 -10.43
CA ASN A 39 -5.05 21.88 -11.12
C ASN A 39 -3.71 21.16 -10.95
N SER A 40 -3.72 19.96 -10.36
CA SER A 40 -2.52 19.12 -10.18
C SER A 40 -2.13 18.31 -11.44
N GLU A 41 -2.99 18.27 -12.45
CA GLU A 41 -2.79 17.49 -13.68
C GLU A 41 -1.52 17.85 -14.46
N PRO A 42 -1.15 19.13 -14.66
CA PRO A 42 0.09 19.48 -15.37
C PRO A 42 1.32 18.90 -14.67
N LEU A 43 1.34 18.98 -13.34
CA LEU A 43 2.42 18.42 -12.53
C LEU A 43 2.45 16.89 -12.59
N ARG A 44 1.29 16.24 -12.50
CA ARG A 44 1.16 14.78 -12.66
C ARG A 44 1.59 14.32 -14.06
N ALA A 45 1.27 15.10 -15.09
CA ALA A 45 1.64 14.82 -16.47
C ALA A 45 3.16 14.88 -16.68
N MET A 46 3.88 15.82 -16.04
CA MET A 46 5.35 15.92 -16.13
C MET A 46 6.06 14.69 -15.59
N PHE A 47 5.53 14.05 -14.55
CA PHE A 47 6.09 12.82 -13.99
C PHE A 47 5.55 11.55 -14.66
N SER A 48 4.72 11.71 -15.69
CA SER A 48 4.24 10.56 -16.45
C SER A 48 5.40 9.88 -17.19
N PRO A 49 5.33 8.55 -17.38
CA PRO A 49 6.27 7.78 -18.18
C PRO A 49 6.63 8.39 -19.54
N LYS A 50 5.64 8.99 -20.22
CA LYS A 50 5.80 9.58 -21.55
C LYS A 50 6.52 10.93 -21.50
N ALA A 51 6.23 11.75 -20.49
CA ALA A 51 6.89 13.04 -20.31
C ALA A 51 8.37 12.87 -19.92
N LEU A 52 8.67 11.95 -19.02
CA LEU A 52 10.05 11.71 -18.55
C LEU A 52 11.02 11.25 -19.66
N ILE A 53 10.51 10.60 -20.71
CA ILE A 53 11.31 10.18 -21.87
C ILE A 53 11.29 11.19 -23.02
N TYR A 54 10.54 12.29 -22.88
CA TYR A 54 10.49 13.33 -23.90
C TYR A 54 11.85 14.05 -23.95
N PRO A 55 12.42 14.32 -25.14
CA PRO A 55 13.67 15.05 -25.26
C PRO A 55 13.63 16.40 -24.52
N GLY A 56 12.62 17.24 -24.76
CA GLY A 56 12.51 18.55 -24.09
C GLY A 56 12.08 18.51 -22.62
N HIS A 57 12.20 17.38 -21.93
CA HIS A 57 11.82 17.28 -20.52
C HIS A 57 12.84 18.03 -19.65
N PRO A 58 12.41 18.87 -18.69
CA PRO A 58 13.31 19.71 -17.89
C PRO A 58 14.32 18.95 -17.03
N PHE A 59 14.07 17.67 -16.73
CA PHE A 59 15.01 16.80 -15.99
C PHE A 59 15.89 15.94 -16.89
N ARG A 60 15.78 16.07 -18.21
CA ARG A 60 16.64 15.36 -19.14
C ARG A 60 17.90 16.19 -19.40
N VAL A 61 19.05 15.56 -19.24
CA VAL A 61 20.33 16.11 -19.68
C VAL A 61 20.55 15.64 -21.11
N HIS A 62 20.97 16.57 -21.97
CA HIS A 62 21.29 16.30 -23.37
C HIS A 62 22.80 16.19 -23.56
N THR A 63 23.23 15.23 -24.36
CA THR A 63 24.61 15.13 -24.82
C THR A 63 25.04 16.44 -25.49
N GLY A 64 26.16 17.01 -25.03
CA GLY A 64 26.77 18.23 -25.59
C GLY A 64 26.67 19.50 -24.75
N LEU A 65 26.03 19.47 -23.57
CA LEU A 65 26.02 20.62 -22.64
C LEU A 65 27.30 20.68 -21.77
N LYS A 66 27.89 19.53 -21.45
CA LYS A 66 29.21 19.37 -20.82
C LYS A 66 29.88 18.08 -21.32
N GLU A 67 31.20 18.10 -21.45
CA GLU A 67 31.99 16.93 -21.87
C GLU A 67 31.83 15.78 -20.86
N GLY A 68 31.37 14.61 -21.32
CA GLY A 68 31.20 13.41 -20.49
C GLY A 68 29.80 13.14 -19.92
N GLU A 69 28.78 13.97 -20.22
CA GLU A 69 27.40 13.72 -19.77
C GLU A 69 26.61 12.83 -20.74
N GLU A 70 26.01 11.75 -20.21
CA GLU A 70 25.12 10.85 -20.97
C GLU A 70 23.73 11.47 -21.15
N ASP A 71 23.06 11.19 -22.28
CA ASP A 71 21.68 11.66 -22.53
C ASP A 71 20.69 10.82 -21.70
N GLY A 72 19.89 11.49 -20.88
CA GLY A 72 18.90 10.80 -20.05
C GLY A 72 18.33 11.61 -18.89
N ILE A 73 17.44 10.96 -18.14
CA ILE A 73 16.82 11.54 -16.94
C ILE A 73 17.87 11.65 -15.86
N HIS A 74 18.09 12.87 -15.37
CA HIS A 74 19.04 13.15 -14.31
C HIS A 74 18.39 13.03 -12.93
N THR A 75 18.96 12.18 -12.10
CA THR A 75 18.61 11.99 -10.69
C THR A 75 19.89 11.95 -9.86
N PHE A 76 19.75 11.81 -8.54
CA PHE A 76 20.88 11.63 -7.64
C PHE A 76 20.70 10.33 -6.86
N LEU A 77 21.78 9.58 -6.66
CA LEU A 77 21.80 8.46 -5.73
C LEU A 77 22.39 8.94 -4.40
N GLY A 78 21.51 9.15 -3.40
CA GLY A 78 21.93 9.50 -2.05
C GLY A 78 22.07 8.26 -1.18
N THR A 79 23.18 8.14 -0.46
CA THR A 79 23.43 7.11 0.55
C THR A 79 23.33 7.75 1.94
N PHE A 80 22.53 7.16 2.80
CA PHE A 80 22.25 7.62 4.15
C PHE A 80 23.24 7.02 5.16
N PRO A 81 23.36 7.60 6.38
CA PRO A 81 24.21 7.07 7.46
C PRO A 81 23.96 5.61 7.82
N ASP A 82 22.75 5.11 7.58
CA ASP A 82 22.38 3.71 7.79
C ASP A 82 22.78 2.79 6.61
N GLY A 83 23.58 3.29 5.66
CA GLY A 83 24.06 2.57 4.48
C GLY A 83 23.01 2.41 3.39
N LYS A 84 21.78 2.92 3.57
CA LYS A 84 20.72 2.79 2.57
C LYS A 84 20.94 3.78 1.44
N SER A 85 20.80 3.35 0.19
CA SER A 85 20.78 4.26 -0.96
C SER A 85 19.37 4.50 -1.48
N ARG A 86 19.08 5.72 -1.96
CA ARG A 86 17.79 6.12 -2.55
C ARG A 86 18.02 7.03 -3.74
N HIS A 87 17.14 6.95 -4.74
CA HIS A 87 17.09 7.96 -5.80
C HIS A 87 16.40 9.23 -5.30
N LEU A 88 17.00 10.36 -5.63
CA LEU A 88 16.61 11.68 -5.20
C LEU A 88 16.54 12.65 -6.39
N PHE A 89 15.67 13.65 -6.29
CA PHE A 89 15.71 14.87 -7.08
C PHE A 89 16.27 15.99 -6.22
N SER A 90 17.17 16.81 -6.77
CA SER A 90 17.62 18.00 -6.05
C SER A 90 16.49 19.03 -5.89
N SER A 91 16.54 19.84 -4.85
CA SER A 91 15.62 20.96 -4.66
C SER A 91 15.68 21.93 -5.83
N ALA A 92 16.86 22.14 -6.42
CA ALA A 92 17.04 22.97 -7.61
C ALA A 92 16.28 22.42 -8.85
N GLN A 93 16.28 21.09 -9.06
CA GLN A 93 15.47 20.48 -10.12
C GLN A 93 13.98 20.73 -9.89
N ILE A 94 13.51 20.52 -8.67
CA ILE A 94 12.10 20.75 -8.34
C ILE A 94 11.73 22.23 -8.52
N ASP A 95 12.57 23.16 -8.05
CA ASP A 95 12.34 24.59 -8.21
C ASP A 95 12.31 25.00 -9.67
N TYR A 96 13.25 24.51 -10.48
CA TYR A 96 13.23 24.76 -11.92
C TYR A 96 11.93 24.26 -12.56
N LEU A 97 11.45 23.07 -12.22
CA LEU A 97 10.18 22.54 -12.73
C LEU A 97 8.99 23.44 -12.37
N ARG A 98 8.96 23.97 -11.13
CA ARG A 98 7.89 24.88 -10.67
C ARG A 98 7.83 26.15 -11.52
N TYR A 99 8.97 26.77 -11.79
CA TYR A 99 9.05 27.95 -12.66
C TYR A 99 8.76 27.61 -14.13
N TRP A 100 9.26 26.48 -14.61
CA TRP A 100 9.06 26.01 -15.98
C TRP A 100 7.59 25.79 -16.30
N LEU A 101 6.84 25.12 -15.40
CA LEU A 101 5.39 24.90 -15.57
C LEU A 101 4.60 26.21 -15.69
N HIS A 102 4.98 27.23 -14.93
CA HIS A 102 4.35 28.55 -15.01
C HIS A 102 4.77 29.30 -16.28
N ALA A 103 6.06 29.30 -16.62
CA ALA A 103 6.57 29.95 -17.83
C ALA A 103 5.96 29.36 -19.12
N MET A 104 5.68 28.05 -19.13
CA MET A 104 5.00 27.36 -20.22
C MET A 104 3.47 27.53 -20.21
N GLN A 105 2.94 28.36 -19.30
CA GLN A 105 1.51 28.62 -19.12
C GLN A 105 0.68 27.36 -18.83
N LEU A 106 1.33 26.31 -18.32
CA LEU A 106 0.67 25.07 -17.89
C LEU A 106 0.06 25.21 -16.49
N THR A 107 0.51 26.21 -15.72
CA THR A 107 -0.06 26.59 -14.43
C THR A 107 -0.25 28.11 -14.39
N PRO A 108 -1.37 28.60 -13.82
CA PRO A 108 -1.69 30.03 -13.82
C PRO A 108 -0.72 30.84 -12.96
N GLU A 109 -0.12 30.22 -11.94
CA GLU A 109 0.84 30.83 -11.01
C GLU A 109 2.00 29.85 -10.75
N VAL A 110 3.13 30.35 -10.28
CA VAL A 110 4.26 29.51 -9.87
C VAL A 110 3.83 28.64 -8.68
N LEU A 111 4.00 27.32 -8.83
CA LEU A 111 3.74 26.36 -7.76
C LEU A 111 4.47 26.74 -6.46
N PRO A 112 3.89 26.57 -5.26
CA PRO A 112 4.57 26.84 -4.01
C PRO A 112 5.79 25.93 -3.78
N VAL A 113 6.70 26.35 -2.90
CA VAL A 113 7.87 25.56 -2.51
C VAL A 113 7.40 24.31 -1.74
N LEU A 114 8.07 23.17 -1.98
CA LEU A 114 7.81 21.95 -1.23
C LEU A 114 8.21 22.10 0.24
N SER A 115 7.58 21.30 1.10
CA SER A 115 7.88 21.29 2.52
C SER A 115 9.32 20.86 2.81
N SER A 116 10.04 21.68 3.59
CA SER A 116 11.36 21.34 4.11
C SER A 116 11.37 20.08 5.00
N LYS A 117 10.21 19.63 5.50
CA LYS A 117 10.06 18.39 6.28
C LYS A 117 10.47 17.12 5.52
N ARG A 118 10.48 17.15 4.18
CA ARG A 118 10.88 16.03 3.32
C ARG A 118 12.18 16.28 2.57
N LEU A 119 12.83 17.39 2.86
CA LEU A 119 14.09 17.78 2.24
C LEU A 119 15.24 17.16 3.05
N PHE A 120 16.02 16.31 2.40
CA PHE A 120 17.29 15.83 2.95
C PHE A 120 18.38 16.82 2.60
N VAL A 121 19.03 17.39 3.62
CA VAL A 121 20.19 18.26 3.44
C VAL A 121 21.47 17.43 3.35
N HIS A 122 22.59 18.03 2.96
CA HIS A 122 23.86 17.31 2.81
C HIS A 122 24.30 16.59 4.09
N SER A 123 23.99 17.12 5.29
CA SER A 123 24.31 16.46 6.56
C SER A 123 23.51 15.18 6.81
N ASP A 124 22.38 14.98 6.13
CA ASP A 124 21.55 13.78 6.24
C ASP A 124 22.04 12.63 5.36
N LEU A 125 23.04 12.89 4.50
CA LEU A 125 23.57 11.95 3.51
C LEU A 125 25.06 11.71 3.75
N SER A 126 25.46 10.44 3.79
CA SER A 126 26.86 10.03 3.82
C SER A 126 27.55 10.19 2.48
N ALA A 127 26.81 10.03 1.38
CA ALA A 127 27.31 10.28 0.04
C ALA A 127 26.15 10.66 -0.89
N VAL A 128 26.42 11.45 -1.91
CA VAL A 128 25.46 11.71 -2.99
C VAL A 128 26.21 11.78 -4.31
N SER A 129 25.74 11.02 -5.31
CA SER A 129 26.33 11.01 -6.65
C SER A 129 25.26 11.24 -7.72
N PRO A 130 25.57 11.97 -8.80
CA PRO A 130 24.69 12.05 -9.97
C PRO A 130 24.40 10.66 -10.55
N ALA A 131 23.20 10.47 -11.09
CA ALA A 131 22.78 9.25 -11.77
C ALA A 131 21.93 9.63 -12.99
N VAL A 132 22.36 9.21 -14.18
CA VAL A 132 21.66 9.45 -15.43
C VAL A 132 21.00 8.16 -15.91
N HIS A 133 19.77 8.26 -16.38
CA HIS A 133 19.01 7.12 -16.90
C HIS A 133 18.55 7.39 -18.32
N PRO A 134 19.11 6.68 -19.33
CA PRO A 134 18.79 6.94 -20.74
C PRO A 134 17.34 6.55 -21.10
N THR A 135 16.72 5.67 -20.29
CA THR A 135 15.34 5.23 -20.50
C THR A 135 14.59 5.13 -19.18
N LEU A 136 13.25 5.25 -19.25
CA LEU A 136 12.39 4.96 -18.11
C LEU A 136 12.52 3.51 -17.62
N LYS A 137 12.77 2.56 -18.53
CA LYS A 137 13.00 1.16 -18.17
C LYS A 137 14.25 1.03 -17.30
N ALA A 138 15.32 1.76 -17.61
CA ALA A 138 16.54 1.81 -16.79
C ALA A 138 16.24 2.39 -15.40
N LEU A 139 15.58 3.55 -15.32
CA LEU A 139 15.18 4.15 -14.05
C LEU A 139 14.31 3.20 -13.19
N ARG A 140 13.29 2.58 -13.78
CA ARG A 140 12.41 1.62 -13.07
C ARG A 140 13.16 0.37 -12.62
N THR A 141 14.06 -0.14 -13.45
CA THR A 141 14.88 -1.32 -13.12
C THR A 141 15.79 -1.01 -11.95
N GLU A 142 16.38 0.18 -11.95
CA GLU A 142 17.26 0.65 -10.89
C GLU A 142 16.52 0.88 -9.57
N LEU A 143 15.35 1.52 -9.60
CA LEU A 143 14.47 1.65 -8.43
C LEU A 143 14.09 0.28 -7.84
N LYS A 144 13.78 -0.70 -8.70
CA LYS A 144 13.53 -2.09 -8.28
C LYS A 144 14.78 -2.75 -7.72
N ARG A 145 15.95 -2.52 -8.32
CA ARG A 145 17.25 -3.05 -7.87
C ARG A 145 17.59 -2.54 -6.48
N ILE A 146 17.44 -1.24 -6.23
CA ILE A 146 17.67 -0.62 -4.93
C ILE A 146 16.67 -1.12 -3.89
N LYS A 147 15.38 -1.26 -4.25
CA LYS A 147 14.38 -1.89 -3.36
C LYS A 147 14.78 -3.33 -3.01
N LYS A 148 15.23 -4.11 -3.99
CA LYS A 148 15.65 -5.49 -3.79
C LYS A 148 16.97 -5.60 -3.02
N ALA A 149 17.91 -4.69 -3.24
CA ALA A 149 19.18 -4.59 -2.51
C ALA A 149 18.97 -4.11 -1.08
N PHE A 150 17.98 -3.24 -0.84
CA PHE A 150 17.52 -2.90 0.51
C PHE A 150 16.96 -4.14 1.22
N ILE A 151 16.06 -4.88 0.57
CA ILE A 151 15.51 -6.13 1.13
C ILE A 151 16.61 -7.19 1.36
N LYS A 152 17.58 -7.31 0.44
CA LYS A 152 18.68 -8.28 0.54
C LYS A 152 19.80 -7.87 1.50
N GLY A 153 20.10 -6.57 1.59
CA GLY A 153 21.21 -6.00 2.35
C GLY A 153 20.85 -5.66 3.79
N ALA A 154 19.57 -5.54 4.12
CA ALA A 154 19.12 -5.22 5.47
C ALA A 154 18.94 -6.47 6.38
N GLY A 155 19.25 -7.67 5.88
CA GLY A 155 19.13 -8.92 6.64
C GLY A 155 17.69 -9.28 7.01
N ALA A 156 17.53 -10.46 7.61
CA ALA A 156 16.24 -10.87 8.17
C ALA A 156 15.78 -9.92 9.31
N GLU A 157 16.74 -9.28 9.99
CA GLU A 157 16.48 -8.38 11.12
C GLU A 157 15.76 -7.09 10.72
N ALA A 158 16.11 -6.44 9.61
CA ALA A 158 15.39 -5.22 9.20
C ALA A 158 14.00 -5.53 8.61
N SER A 159 13.84 -6.70 7.98
CA SER A 159 12.52 -7.17 7.54
C SER A 159 11.64 -7.45 8.75
N LEU A 160 12.20 -8.10 9.77
CA LEU A 160 11.50 -8.35 11.04
C LEU A 160 11.17 -7.06 11.78
N LEU A 161 12.08 -6.07 11.82
CA LEU A 161 11.82 -4.78 12.43
C LEU A 161 10.68 -4.02 11.74
N ALA A 162 10.63 -4.05 10.41
CA ALA A 162 9.53 -3.47 9.65
C ALA A 162 8.19 -4.18 9.94
N TRP A 163 8.21 -5.51 10.04
CA TRP A 163 7.01 -6.30 10.37
C TRP A 163 6.53 -6.04 11.80
N ARG A 164 7.46 -5.90 12.77
CA ARG A 164 7.15 -5.51 14.16
C ARG A 164 6.56 -4.11 14.24
N THR A 165 7.14 -3.16 13.51
CA THR A 165 6.61 -1.79 13.41
C THR A 165 5.16 -1.82 12.91
N ALA A 166 4.87 -2.61 11.87
CA ALA A 166 3.50 -2.77 11.37
C ALA A 166 2.55 -3.39 12.41
N LEU A 167 3.00 -4.40 13.16
CA LEU A 167 2.23 -5.00 14.25
C LEU A 167 1.93 -4.02 15.38
N ASP A 168 2.92 -3.27 15.84
CA ASP A 168 2.73 -2.28 16.91
C ASP A 168 1.81 -1.13 16.47
N HIS A 169 1.87 -0.74 15.19
CA HIS A 169 0.90 0.19 14.62
C HIS A 169 -0.51 -0.36 14.62
N VAL A 170 -0.70 -1.59 14.16
CA VAL A 170 -2.01 -2.26 14.17
C VAL A 170 -2.56 -2.31 15.60
N ARG A 171 -1.74 -2.66 16.59
CA ARG A 171 -2.13 -2.67 18.01
C ARG A 171 -2.57 -1.29 18.51
N THR A 172 -1.82 -0.26 18.15
CA THR A 172 -2.13 1.13 18.52
C THR A 172 -3.48 1.55 17.93
N LEU A 173 -3.69 1.30 16.64
CA LEU A 173 -4.91 1.67 15.93
C LEU A 173 -6.14 0.88 16.40
N TRP A 174 -5.94 -0.41 16.67
CA TRP A 174 -6.97 -1.30 17.22
C TRP A 174 -7.40 -0.86 18.62
N THR A 175 -6.44 -0.60 19.52
CA THR A 175 -6.71 -0.12 20.88
C THR A 175 -7.40 1.24 20.90
N ALA A 176 -7.10 2.09 19.91
CA ALA A 176 -7.74 3.38 19.73
C ALA A 176 -9.14 3.31 19.08
N HIS A 177 -9.69 2.10 18.86
CA HIS A 177 -11.00 1.88 18.21
C HIS A 177 -11.15 2.64 16.88
N THR A 178 -10.05 2.79 16.13
CA THR A 178 -10.02 3.63 14.94
C THR A 178 -10.59 2.91 13.73
N GLY A 179 -11.60 3.51 13.11
CA GLY A 179 -12.07 3.13 11.78
C GLY A 179 -12.86 1.82 11.71
N VAL A 180 -12.98 1.29 10.49
CA VAL A 180 -13.60 0.00 10.19
C VAL A 180 -12.52 -0.98 9.77
N TRP A 181 -12.46 -2.14 10.42
CA TRP A 181 -11.55 -3.23 10.06
C TRP A 181 -12.35 -4.30 9.37
N CYS A 182 -11.98 -4.67 8.15
CA CYS A 182 -12.74 -5.59 7.32
C CYS A 182 -11.81 -6.64 6.73
N ALA A 183 -11.89 -7.86 7.27
CA ALA A 183 -11.26 -9.01 6.68
C ALA A 183 -12.04 -9.45 5.44
N LEU A 184 -11.31 -9.68 4.35
CA LEU A 184 -11.84 -10.11 3.07
C LEU A 184 -11.13 -11.38 2.62
N ASP A 185 -11.87 -12.29 2.01
CA ASP A 185 -11.32 -13.47 1.35
C ASP A 185 -12.10 -13.78 0.07
N PHE A 186 -11.40 -14.30 -0.94
CA PHE A 186 -11.97 -14.72 -2.20
C PHE A 186 -11.56 -16.14 -2.56
N GLU A 187 -12.55 -16.98 -2.88
CA GLU A 187 -12.26 -18.24 -3.55
C GLU A 187 -12.32 -18.05 -5.06
N THR A 188 -11.31 -18.58 -5.76
CA THR A 188 -11.23 -18.56 -7.21
C THR A 188 -11.05 -19.97 -7.75
N TRP A 189 -11.57 -20.23 -8.94
CA TRP A 189 -11.46 -21.56 -9.51
C TRP A 189 -9.99 -21.93 -9.81
N THR A 190 -9.54 -23.08 -9.34
CA THR A 190 -8.12 -23.46 -9.37
C THR A 190 -7.52 -23.58 -10.77
N GLU A 191 -8.33 -23.85 -11.80
CA GLU A 191 -7.85 -23.93 -13.19
C GLU A 191 -7.80 -22.56 -13.86
N ASN A 192 -8.57 -21.59 -13.34
CA ASN A 192 -8.59 -20.23 -13.85
C ASN A 192 -8.97 -19.24 -12.74
N HIS A 193 -7.94 -18.65 -12.14
CA HIS A 193 -8.05 -17.61 -11.10
C HIS A 193 -8.80 -16.34 -11.57
N SER A 194 -9.11 -16.22 -12.87
CA SER A 194 -9.98 -15.15 -13.36
C SER A 194 -11.44 -15.31 -12.91
N ILE A 195 -11.85 -16.54 -12.58
CA ILE A 195 -13.20 -16.93 -12.17
C ILE A 195 -13.29 -16.91 -10.64
N VAL A 196 -13.99 -15.90 -10.08
CA VAL A 196 -14.30 -15.79 -8.66
C VAL A 196 -15.54 -16.62 -8.35
N THR A 197 -15.44 -17.56 -7.43
CA THR A 197 -16.56 -18.45 -7.07
C THR A 197 -17.27 -17.99 -5.80
N GLU A 198 -16.52 -17.41 -4.86
CA GLU A 198 -17.02 -17.00 -3.54
C GLU A 198 -16.34 -15.71 -3.10
N PHE A 199 -17.04 -14.94 -2.28
CA PHE A 199 -16.53 -13.76 -1.60
C PHE A 199 -17.03 -13.77 -0.16
N GLY A 200 -16.13 -13.62 0.79
CA GLY A 200 -16.44 -13.50 2.20
C GLY A 200 -15.92 -12.21 2.78
N PHE A 201 -16.65 -11.68 3.76
CA PHE A 201 -16.14 -10.60 4.60
C PHE A 201 -16.54 -10.79 6.06
N SER A 202 -15.68 -10.32 6.95
CA SER A 202 -15.96 -10.13 8.37
C SER A 202 -15.40 -8.79 8.77
N ALA A 203 -16.23 -7.92 9.32
CA ALA A 203 -15.87 -6.56 9.66
C ALA A 203 -16.24 -6.21 11.09
N VAL A 204 -15.46 -5.31 11.66
CA VAL A 204 -15.65 -4.75 12.99
C VAL A 204 -15.47 -3.24 12.95
N HIS A 205 -16.31 -2.55 13.70
CA HIS A 205 -16.20 -1.12 13.95
C HIS A 205 -16.78 -0.79 15.32
N TRP A 206 -16.57 0.43 15.81
CA TRP A 206 -17.09 0.87 17.10
C TRP A 206 -18.14 1.95 16.91
N THR A 207 -19.21 1.88 17.72
CA THR A 207 -20.25 2.92 17.83
C THR A 207 -20.53 3.11 19.32
N GLU A 208 -20.34 4.33 19.84
CA GLU A 208 -20.50 4.60 21.28
C GLU A 208 -19.68 3.65 22.17
N ASP A 209 -18.43 3.37 21.76
CA ASP A 209 -17.51 2.39 22.38
C ASP A 209 -17.98 0.93 22.40
N GLU A 210 -19.14 0.64 21.81
CA GLU A 210 -19.61 -0.73 21.59
C GLU A 210 -19.06 -1.28 20.27
N GLN A 211 -18.40 -2.43 20.33
CA GLN A 211 -17.93 -3.15 19.16
C GLN A 211 -19.13 -3.73 18.40
N LYS A 212 -19.24 -3.42 17.11
CA LYS A 212 -20.23 -3.96 16.18
C LYS A 212 -19.53 -4.81 15.13
N THR A 213 -20.19 -5.90 14.72
CA THR A 213 -19.66 -6.85 13.75
C THR A 213 -20.62 -7.02 12.59
N ASP A 214 -20.09 -6.96 11.36
CA ASP A 214 -20.82 -7.23 10.12
C ASP A 214 -20.13 -8.41 9.41
N THR A 215 -20.89 -9.41 8.98
CA THR A 215 -20.33 -10.58 8.27
C THR A 215 -21.16 -10.90 7.05
N GLY A 216 -20.55 -11.45 6.01
CA GLY A 216 -21.30 -11.93 4.87
C GLY A 216 -20.50 -12.90 4.01
N HIS A 217 -21.24 -13.73 3.29
CA HIS A 217 -20.70 -14.70 2.37
C HIS A 217 -21.58 -14.76 1.12
N PHE A 218 -20.95 -14.60 -0.04
CA PHE A 218 -21.60 -14.56 -1.34
C PHE A 218 -21.04 -15.64 -2.25
N THR A 219 -21.92 -16.36 -2.93
CA THR A 219 -21.55 -17.35 -3.96
C THR A 219 -22.00 -16.89 -5.33
N VAL A 220 -21.18 -17.11 -6.36
CA VAL A 220 -21.47 -16.62 -7.71
C VAL A 220 -22.29 -17.63 -8.50
N GLU A 221 -23.52 -17.27 -8.84
CA GLU A 221 -24.49 -18.11 -9.55
C GLU A 221 -23.91 -18.67 -10.87
N GLU A 222 -23.29 -17.83 -11.69
CA GLU A 222 -22.73 -18.21 -12.99
C GLU A 222 -21.57 -19.20 -12.85
N HIS A 223 -20.96 -19.27 -11.66
CA HIS A 223 -19.80 -20.10 -11.38
C HIS A 223 -20.11 -21.26 -10.43
N ARG A 224 -21.39 -21.58 -10.19
CA ARG A 224 -21.85 -22.67 -9.30
C ARG A 224 -21.22 -24.04 -9.59
N PHE A 225 -20.84 -24.31 -10.84
CA PHE A 225 -20.23 -25.57 -11.28
C PHE A 225 -18.70 -25.56 -11.25
N HIS A 226 -18.06 -24.41 -11.07
CA HIS A 226 -16.61 -24.33 -10.90
C HIS A 226 -16.28 -24.64 -9.44
N ARG A 227 -15.83 -25.87 -9.18
CA ARG A 227 -15.59 -26.39 -7.83
C ARG A 227 -14.12 -26.73 -7.62
N ASN A 228 -13.60 -26.45 -6.42
CA ASN A 228 -12.16 -26.53 -6.08
C ASN A 228 -11.76 -27.82 -5.35
N GLY A 229 -12.71 -28.73 -5.10
CA GLY A 229 -12.43 -30.00 -4.42
C GLY A 229 -11.32 -30.79 -5.12
N ARG A 230 -10.19 -30.99 -4.42
CA ARG A 230 -8.99 -31.61 -5.02
C ARG A 230 -8.41 -32.71 -4.17
N THR A 231 -8.19 -33.87 -4.77
CA THR A 231 -7.36 -34.93 -4.20
C THR A 231 -5.98 -34.88 -4.85
N TYR A 232 -4.94 -34.66 -4.04
CA TYR A 232 -3.56 -34.63 -4.48
C TYR A 232 -3.00 -36.06 -4.63
N PRO A 233 -1.97 -36.28 -5.46
CA PRO A 233 -1.36 -37.60 -5.66
C PRO A 233 -0.78 -38.25 -4.39
N ASN A 234 -0.48 -37.44 -3.37
CA ASN A 234 -0.05 -37.92 -2.05
C ASN A 234 -1.22 -38.35 -1.14
N GLY A 235 -2.44 -38.43 -1.67
CA GLY A 235 -3.66 -38.79 -0.94
C GLY A 235 -4.28 -37.66 -0.12
N LYS A 236 -3.68 -36.45 -0.09
CA LYS A 236 -4.26 -35.30 0.61
C LYS A 236 -5.50 -34.83 -0.14
N HIS A 237 -6.66 -34.80 0.51
CA HIS A 237 -7.88 -34.20 -0.02
C HIS A 237 -8.06 -32.79 0.55
N VAL A 238 -8.31 -31.81 -0.30
CA VAL A 238 -8.78 -30.48 0.09
C VAL A 238 -10.29 -30.46 -0.16
N PRO A 239 -11.08 -30.57 0.92
CA PRO A 239 -12.54 -30.53 0.82
C PRO A 239 -13.02 -29.13 0.41
N GLU A 240 -14.11 -29.09 -0.33
CA GLU A 240 -14.80 -27.84 -0.69
C GLU A 240 -15.92 -27.58 0.32
N TYR A 241 -15.88 -26.42 0.98
CA TYR A 241 -16.84 -26.08 2.04
C TYR A 241 -17.72 -24.87 1.71
N ARG A 242 -17.87 -24.53 0.41
CA ARG A 242 -18.73 -23.45 -0.10
C ARG A 242 -20.08 -23.31 0.61
N GLU A 243 -20.72 -24.44 0.88
CA GLU A 243 -22.09 -24.50 1.42
C GLU A 243 -22.14 -24.52 2.96
N HIS A 244 -20.98 -24.45 3.65
CA HIS A 244 -20.87 -24.63 5.10
C HIS A 244 -20.77 -23.33 5.91
N TYR A 245 -20.98 -22.16 5.29
CA TYR A 245 -21.04 -20.89 6.03
C TYR A 245 -22.17 -20.87 7.08
N ASN A 246 -23.29 -21.55 6.79
CA ASN A 246 -24.46 -21.69 7.68
C ASN A 246 -24.21 -22.56 8.91
N ALA A 247 -23.15 -23.36 8.90
CA ALA A 247 -22.79 -24.15 10.05
C ALA A 247 -22.07 -23.33 11.13
N GLU A 248 -21.53 -22.15 10.78
CA GLU A 248 -20.68 -21.35 11.69
C GLU A 248 -21.17 -19.91 11.86
N PHE A 249 -21.35 -19.14 10.77
CA PHE A 249 -21.46 -17.67 10.86
C PHE A 249 -22.66 -17.03 10.16
N GLY A 250 -23.38 -17.73 9.27
CA GLY A 250 -24.59 -17.17 8.66
C GLY A 250 -25.01 -17.84 7.37
N THR A 251 -25.94 -17.27 6.61
CA THR A 251 -26.41 -17.88 5.36
C THR A 251 -25.69 -17.30 4.16
N SER A 252 -25.21 -18.17 3.26
CA SER A 252 -24.65 -17.76 1.96
C SER A 252 -25.72 -17.11 1.09
N VAL A 253 -25.38 -16.00 0.44
CA VAL A 253 -26.25 -15.33 -0.53
C VAL A 253 -25.74 -15.61 -1.94
N GLU A 254 -26.56 -16.28 -2.74
CA GLU A 254 -26.25 -16.48 -4.16
C GLU A 254 -26.51 -15.16 -4.93
N VAL A 255 -25.51 -14.73 -5.70
CA VAL A 255 -25.56 -13.48 -6.47
C VAL A 255 -25.01 -13.70 -7.88
N THR A 256 -25.45 -12.86 -8.82
CA THR A 256 -24.81 -12.79 -10.14
C THR A 256 -23.42 -12.15 -10.02
N LYS A 257 -22.54 -12.39 -11.00
CA LYS A 257 -21.22 -11.77 -11.08
C LYS A 257 -21.31 -10.23 -11.03
N ALA A 258 -22.25 -9.64 -11.77
CA ALA A 258 -22.45 -8.19 -11.78
C ALA A 258 -22.95 -7.65 -10.42
N ALA A 259 -23.80 -8.42 -9.74
CA ALA A 259 -24.24 -8.08 -8.39
C ALA A 259 -23.07 -8.21 -7.39
N LEU A 260 -22.17 -9.18 -7.56
CA LEU A 260 -20.96 -9.29 -6.74
C LEU A 260 -20.06 -8.06 -6.87
N GLU A 261 -19.76 -7.62 -8.10
CA GLU A 261 -18.97 -6.41 -8.36
C GLU A 261 -19.55 -5.19 -7.65
N SER A 262 -20.87 -5.00 -7.78
CA SER A 262 -21.60 -3.92 -7.10
C SER A 262 -21.57 -4.07 -5.57
N THR A 263 -21.70 -5.31 -5.07
CA THR A 263 -21.70 -5.61 -3.63
C THR A 263 -20.36 -5.27 -3.00
N VAL A 264 -19.25 -5.70 -3.59
CA VAL A 264 -17.89 -5.39 -3.12
C VAL A 264 -17.63 -3.88 -3.15
N GLY A 265 -18.00 -3.22 -4.23
CA GLY A 265 -17.85 -1.76 -4.37
C GLY A 265 -18.65 -0.97 -3.33
N ASN A 266 -19.90 -1.35 -3.11
CA ASN A 266 -20.79 -0.72 -2.13
C ASN A 266 -20.33 -0.99 -0.69
N LEU A 267 -19.85 -2.21 -0.40
CA LEU A 267 -19.33 -2.58 0.90
C LEU A 267 -18.15 -1.68 1.30
N ILE A 268 -17.13 -1.58 0.44
CA ILE A 268 -15.93 -0.78 0.72
C ILE A 268 -16.29 0.71 0.78
N SER A 269 -17.13 1.21 -0.13
CA SER A 269 -17.56 2.61 -0.14
C SER A 269 -18.36 2.98 1.13
N GLY A 270 -19.25 2.09 1.57
CA GLY A 270 -20.04 2.27 2.78
C GLY A 270 -19.20 2.25 4.06
N MET A 271 -18.16 1.42 4.11
CA MET A 271 -17.17 1.45 5.19
C MET A 271 -16.37 2.75 5.17
N HIS A 272 -15.89 3.17 4.00
CA HIS A 272 -15.09 4.39 3.85
C HIS A 272 -15.87 5.67 4.19
N ALA A 273 -17.18 5.68 3.96
CA ALA A 273 -18.05 6.78 4.39
C ALA A 273 -18.07 6.98 5.92
N ARG A 274 -17.72 5.95 6.71
CA ARG A 274 -17.68 6.00 8.18
C ARG A 274 -16.33 6.46 8.75
N GLY A 275 -15.26 6.48 7.95
CA GLY A 275 -13.92 6.76 8.45
C GLY A 275 -12.81 6.04 7.68
N PRO A 276 -11.60 5.91 8.26
CA PRO A 276 -10.54 5.10 7.68
C PRO A 276 -10.96 3.62 7.66
N VAL A 277 -10.58 2.91 6.60
CA VAL A 277 -10.88 1.48 6.41
C VAL A 277 -9.59 0.69 6.40
N PHE A 278 -9.52 -0.35 7.22
CA PHE A 278 -8.42 -1.31 7.26
C PHE A 278 -8.91 -2.60 6.60
N LEU A 279 -8.50 -2.84 5.36
CA LEU A 279 -8.77 -4.09 4.65
C LEU A 279 -7.75 -5.12 5.08
N VAL A 280 -8.24 -6.21 5.68
CA VAL A 280 -7.44 -7.25 6.33
C VAL A 280 -7.44 -8.48 5.44
N PHE A 281 -6.28 -9.06 5.21
CA PHE A 281 -6.11 -10.25 4.38
C PHE A 281 -5.20 -11.26 5.05
N HIS A 282 -5.24 -12.50 4.56
CA HIS A 282 -4.27 -13.53 4.90
C HIS A 282 -3.46 -13.88 3.64
N ASP A 283 -2.36 -13.14 3.40
CA ASP A 283 -1.64 -13.07 2.12
C ASP A 283 -2.36 -12.24 1.03
N ALA A 284 -2.31 -10.92 1.16
CA ALA A 284 -3.15 -9.97 0.41
C ALA A 284 -2.98 -9.96 -1.12
N HIS A 285 -1.95 -10.62 -1.66
CA HIS A 285 -1.50 -10.40 -3.04
C HIS A 285 -2.55 -10.81 -4.10
N GLU A 286 -3.16 -11.99 -3.96
CA GLU A 286 -4.16 -12.44 -4.93
C GLU A 286 -5.52 -11.74 -4.72
N ASP A 287 -5.91 -11.49 -3.47
CA ASP A 287 -7.16 -10.77 -3.17
C ASP A 287 -7.15 -9.35 -3.70
N ILE A 288 -6.04 -8.62 -3.57
CA ILE A 288 -5.90 -7.27 -4.13
C ILE A 288 -6.04 -7.31 -5.66
N LYS A 289 -5.49 -8.32 -6.34
CA LYS A 289 -5.70 -8.46 -7.79
C LYS A 289 -7.16 -8.74 -8.12
N THR A 290 -7.84 -9.54 -7.30
CA THR A 290 -9.27 -9.83 -7.46
C THR A 290 -10.10 -8.57 -7.27
N LEU A 291 -9.87 -7.79 -6.21
CA LEU A 291 -10.51 -6.50 -5.97
C LEU A 291 -10.34 -5.54 -7.15
N ASN A 292 -9.11 -5.40 -7.68
CA ASN A 292 -8.85 -4.57 -8.85
C ASN A 292 -9.61 -5.06 -10.10
N ARG A 293 -9.73 -6.37 -10.31
CA ARG A 293 -10.51 -6.94 -11.44
C ARG A 293 -12.00 -6.69 -11.29
N LEU A 294 -12.51 -6.69 -10.06
CA LEU A 294 -13.91 -6.39 -9.75
C LEU A 294 -14.21 -4.88 -9.77
N GLY A 295 -13.20 -4.02 -10.02
CA GLY A 295 -13.37 -2.57 -10.02
C GLY A 295 -13.63 -1.97 -8.63
N ALA A 296 -13.20 -2.65 -7.56
CA ALA A 296 -13.36 -2.18 -6.20
C ALA A 296 -12.61 -0.84 -5.98
N PRO A 297 -13.16 0.09 -5.20
CA PRO A 297 -12.60 1.44 -5.02
C PRO A 297 -11.44 1.44 -4.02
N ILE A 298 -10.36 0.72 -4.33
CA ILE A 298 -9.15 0.60 -3.51
C ILE A 298 -7.97 1.43 -4.05
N ASP A 299 -8.25 2.35 -4.98
CA ASP A 299 -7.25 3.27 -5.51
C ASP A 299 -6.66 4.14 -4.39
N GLY A 300 -5.33 4.15 -4.29
CA GLY A 300 -4.63 4.87 -3.24
C GLY A 300 -4.57 4.15 -1.89
N ALA A 301 -4.96 2.88 -1.81
CA ALA A 301 -4.76 2.06 -0.62
C ALA A 301 -3.25 1.98 -0.24
N VAL A 302 -2.96 2.12 1.05
CA VAL A 302 -1.59 2.13 1.58
C VAL A 302 -1.38 0.96 2.54
N ASP A 303 -0.25 0.28 2.45
CA ASP A 303 0.13 -0.73 3.44
C ASP A 303 0.26 -0.08 4.83
N VAL A 304 -0.37 -0.65 5.86
CA VAL A 304 -0.35 -0.10 7.22
C VAL A 304 1.08 0.07 7.75
N GLY A 305 2.02 -0.81 7.38
CA GLY A 305 3.42 -0.71 7.77
C GLY A 305 4.19 0.43 7.10
N GLN A 306 3.57 1.14 6.15
CA GLN A 306 4.13 2.34 5.53
C GLN A 306 3.59 3.63 6.16
N LEU A 307 2.65 3.55 7.11
CA LEU A 307 2.24 4.70 7.89
C LEU A 307 3.40 5.21 8.75
N PRO A 308 3.50 6.53 8.97
CA PRO A 308 4.45 7.05 9.95
C PRO A 308 4.06 6.59 11.37
N PRO A 309 5.04 6.30 12.25
CA PRO A 309 4.81 6.04 13.68
C PRO A 309 3.82 7.04 14.30
N ASP A 310 2.97 6.57 15.21
CA ASP A 310 2.01 7.39 15.98
C ASP A 310 0.96 8.16 15.16
N THR A 311 0.82 7.86 13.87
CA THR A 311 -0.21 8.47 13.02
C THR A 311 -1.51 7.71 13.14
N ILE A 312 -2.55 8.36 13.69
CA ILE A 312 -3.93 7.86 13.65
C ILE A 312 -4.60 8.46 12.42
N PRO A 313 -4.89 7.67 11.37
CA PRO A 313 -5.54 8.18 10.19
C PRO A 313 -7.00 8.54 10.49
N THR A 314 -7.51 9.60 9.87
CA THR A 314 -8.92 10.00 9.97
C THR A 314 -9.75 9.59 8.76
N GLN A 315 -9.10 9.21 7.66
CA GLN A 315 -9.68 8.85 6.36
C GLN A 315 -8.67 7.99 5.57
N GLY A 316 -9.16 7.27 4.55
CA GLY A 316 -8.33 6.49 3.63
C GLY A 316 -8.53 4.99 3.75
N ILE A 317 -7.86 4.23 2.88
CA ILE A 317 -7.90 2.77 2.84
C ILE A 317 -6.50 2.22 3.14
N TYR A 318 -6.42 1.27 4.05
CA TYR A 318 -5.19 0.69 4.54
C TYR A 318 -5.21 -0.83 4.37
N ILE A 319 -4.11 -1.40 3.90
CA ILE A 319 -3.95 -2.84 3.74
C ILE A 319 -3.24 -3.40 4.96
N VAL A 320 -3.82 -4.45 5.54
CA VAL A 320 -3.28 -5.19 6.68
C VAL A 320 -3.14 -6.65 6.27
N ASP A 321 -1.92 -7.18 6.28
CA ASP A 321 -1.66 -8.59 5.95
C ASP A 321 -1.33 -9.39 7.22
N THR A 322 -2.22 -10.27 7.63
CA THR A 322 -2.06 -11.09 8.84
C THR A 322 -0.87 -12.04 8.77
N THR A 323 -0.37 -12.40 7.58
CA THR A 323 0.87 -13.19 7.45
C THR A 323 2.11 -12.39 7.89
N VAL A 324 2.10 -11.08 7.63
CA VAL A 324 3.14 -10.14 8.08
C VAL A 324 3.05 -9.96 9.60
N LEU A 325 1.84 -9.72 10.12
CA LEU A 325 1.62 -9.54 11.56
C LEU A 325 2.01 -10.79 12.36
N PHE A 326 1.62 -11.97 11.87
CA PHE A 326 1.95 -13.22 12.53
C PHE A 326 3.45 -13.50 12.51
N GLY A 327 4.12 -13.29 11.38
CA GLY A 327 5.57 -13.45 11.31
C GLY A 327 6.32 -12.46 12.22
N ALA A 328 5.78 -11.24 12.41
CA ALA A 328 6.30 -10.30 13.38
C ALA A 328 6.19 -10.85 14.82
N LEU A 329 5.02 -11.39 15.15
CA LEU A 329 4.70 -11.96 16.46
C LEU A 329 5.62 -13.13 16.82
N ILE A 330 5.88 -14.04 15.88
CA ILE A 330 6.71 -15.23 16.13
C ILE A 330 8.21 -15.02 15.83
N GLY A 331 8.61 -13.84 15.37
CA GLY A 331 10.00 -13.56 15.01
C GLY A 331 10.49 -14.23 13.72
N ASP A 332 9.59 -14.69 12.85
CA ASP A 332 9.91 -15.38 11.60
C ASP A 332 9.26 -14.68 10.40
N CYS A 333 10.08 -13.91 9.67
CA CYS A 333 9.68 -13.29 8.42
C CYS A 333 10.08 -14.09 7.17
N LYS A 334 10.59 -15.31 7.33
CA LYS A 334 11.08 -16.17 6.22
C LYS A 334 10.04 -17.18 5.78
N SER A 335 9.21 -17.67 6.69
CA SER A 335 8.18 -18.65 6.37
C SER A 335 6.77 -18.11 6.66
N LYS A 336 6.01 -17.83 5.58
CA LYS A 336 4.58 -17.52 5.72
C LYS A 336 3.86 -18.78 6.20
N LYS A 337 3.04 -18.65 7.25
CA LYS A 337 2.16 -19.70 7.74
C LYS A 337 0.78 -19.54 7.13
N GLY A 338 0.10 -20.65 6.85
CA GLY A 338 -1.28 -20.62 6.37
C GLY A 338 -2.26 -20.34 7.50
N LEU A 339 -3.49 -19.97 7.16
CA LEU A 339 -4.50 -19.49 8.11
C LEU A 339 -4.77 -20.52 9.21
N ARG A 340 -4.86 -21.81 8.84
CA ARG A 340 -5.01 -22.93 9.79
C ARG A 340 -3.92 -22.94 10.86
N ASP A 341 -2.67 -22.78 10.45
CA ASP A 341 -1.51 -22.85 11.36
C ASP A 341 -1.47 -21.61 12.27
N VAL A 342 -1.80 -20.44 11.72
CA VAL A 342 -1.91 -19.18 12.48
C VAL A 342 -3.00 -19.28 13.53
N CYS A 343 -4.21 -19.71 13.15
CA CYS A 343 -5.33 -19.87 14.08
C CYS A 343 -5.02 -20.91 15.15
N ALA A 344 -4.42 -22.05 14.78
CA ALA A 344 -4.01 -23.07 15.73
C ALA A 344 -2.99 -22.54 16.75
N PHE A 345 -2.01 -21.74 16.31
CA PHE A 345 -1.03 -21.11 17.20
C PHE A 345 -1.70 -20.12 18.17
N LEU A 346 -2.67 -19.34 17.67
CA LEU A 346 -3.45 -18.37 18.46
C LEU A 346 -4.58 -19.03 19.27
N GLN A 347 -4.69 -20.36 19.25
CA GLN A 347 -5.73 -21.13 19.94
C GLN A 347 -7.16 -20.79 19.49
N ILE A 348 -7.32 -20.37 18.23
CA ILE A 348 -8.62 -20.11 17.58
C ILE A 348 -9.07 -21.42 16.91
N PRO A 349 -10.17 -22.05 17.37
CA PRO A 349 -10.66 -23.28 16.78
C PRO A 349 -11.28 -22.99 15.41
N THR A 350 -10.69 -23.52 14.34
CA THR A 350 -11.21 -23.36 12.97
C THR A 350 -12.02 -24.56 12.52
N ARG A 351 -13.08 -24.30 11.76
CA ARG A 351 -13.87 -25.31 11.04
C ARG A 351 -14.17 -24.83 9.63
N TYR A 352 -14.26 -25.77 8.70
CA TYR A 352 -14.69 -25.50 7.31
C TYR A 352 -13.89 -24.39 6.60
N LEU A 353 -12.56 -24.37 6.78
CA LEU A 353 -11.63 -23.51 6.02
C LEU A 353 -11.66 -23.84 4.52
N HIS A 354 -11.41 -22.89 3.62
CA HIS A 354 -11.77 -22.93 2.19
C HIS A 354 -13.26 -22.63 1.91
N ASN A 355 -13.87 -21.87 2.82
CA ASN A 355 -15.10 -21.14 2.57
C ASN A 355 -14.74 -19.67 2.81
N ALA A 356 -14.94 -18.82 1.81
CA ALA A 356 -14.44 -17.44 1.88
C ALA A 356 -15.00 -16.66 3.08
N GLY A 357 -16.27 -16.91 3.44
CA GLY A 357 -16.90 -16.28 4.61
C GLY A 357 -16.26 -16.70 5.93
N ASN A 358 -16.03 -18.01 6.11
CA ASN A 358 -15.35 -18.55 7.27
C ASN A 358 -13.89 -18.08 7.34
N ASP A 359 -13.16 -18.09 6.22
CA ASP A 359 -11.76 -17.70 6.17
C ASP A 359 -11.59 -16.20 6.46
N ALA A 360 -12.50 -15.34 5.98
CA ALA A 360 -12.56 -13.94 6.36
C ALA A 360 -12.81 -13.78 7.87
N HIS A 361 -13.72 -14.56 8.45
CA HIS A 361 -14.01 -14.54 9.89
C HIS A 361 -12.78 -14.91 10.71
N TYR A 362 -12.15 -16.06 10.44
CA TYR A 362 -10.97 -16.50 11.16
C TYR A 362 -9.76 -15.60 10.92
N THR A 363 -9.66 -14.94 9.76
CA THR A 363 -8.66 -13.91 9.50
C THR A 363 -8.87 -12.70 10.42
N LEU A 364 -10.12 -12.26 10.64
CA LEU A 364 -10.43 -11.19 11.58
C LEU A 364 -10.16 -11.59 13.03
N ASP A 365 -10.53 -12.81 13.43
CA ASP A 365 -10.23 -13.33 14.77
C ASP A 365 -8.72 -13.39 15.03
N ALA A 366 -7.95 -13.88 14.05
CA ALA A 366 -6.50 -13.91 14.13
C ALA A 366 -5.92 -12.49 14.27
N LEU A 367 -6.41 -11.53 13.48
CA LEU A 367 -6.03 -10.13 13.63
C LEU A 367 -6.33 -9.62 15.04
N GLN A 368 -7.56 -9.81 15.53
CA GLN A 368 -8.00 -9.35 16.84
C GLN A 368 -7.14 -9.95 17.96
N ALA A 369 -6.82 -11.24 17.90
CA ALA A 369 -5.97 -11.91 18.87
C ALA A 369 -4.54 -11.33 18.87
N MET A 370 -3.96 -11.06 17.69
CA MET A 370 -2.62 -10.46 17.57
C MET A 370 -2.60 -8.99 18.02
N ALA A 371 -3.64 -8.23 17.67
CA ALA A 371 -3.79 -6.82 17.97
C ALA A 371 -4.14 -6.53 19.43
N SER A 372 -4.82 -7.47 20.11
CA SER A 372 -5.14 -7.36 21.55
C SER A 372 -4.04 -7.95 22.45
N GLY A 373 -3.01 -8.56 21.87
CA GLY A 373 -1.87 -9.12 22.61
C GLY A 373 -0.96 -8.05 23.21
N ARG A 374 -0.17 -8.43 24.23
CA ARG A 374 0.82 -7.52 24.85
C ARG A 374 1.87 -7.04 23.84
N PRO A 375 2.42 -5.82 24.00
CA PRO A 375 3.55 -5.35 23.19
C PRO A 375 4.71 -6.34 23.23
N LEU A 376 5.43 -6.49 22.11
CA LEU A 376 6.50 -7.49 21.99
C LEU A 376 7.75 -7.15 22.86
N ASP A 377 7.89 -5.89 23.25
CA ASP A 377 9.05 -5.34 23.98
C ASP A 377 8.71 -4.84 25.41
N ALA A 378 7.63 -5.36 26.03
CA ALA A 378 7.20 -4.98 27.38
C ALA A 378 7.92 -5.74 28.51
#